data_AF-A0A967X3E1-F1
#
_entry.id   AF-A0A967X3E1-F1
#
_cell.length_a   1.000
_cell.length_b   1.000
_cell.length_c   1.000
_cell.angle_alpha   90.00
_cell.angle_beta   90.00
_cell.angle_gamma   90.00
#
_symmetry.space_group_name_H-M   'P 1'
#
loop_
_entity.id
_entity.type
_entity.pdbx_description
1 polymer ?
#
loop_
_entity_poly.entity_id
_entity_poly.type
_entity_poly.pdbx_seq_one_letter_code
_entity_poly.pdbx_strand_id
1 'polypeptide(L)'
;LYSVADLPEQGPAGEPRIKICVRRCSYIDEYSGEGYQGIASNYLCDLRAGDRLTITGPFGLAFDVPEERDANLILIGSGTGIAPFRAFVKHLYQNVPDWKGR
;
A
#
# COMPACT_ATOMS: atom_id res chain seq x y z
N LEU A 1 5.39 1.13 -9.12
CA LEU A 1 5.44 0.39 -7.83
C LEU A 1 4.28 0.87 -6.97
N TYR A 2 3.68 0.00 -6.16
CA TYR A 2 2.58 0.34 -5.24
C TYR A 2 2.91 -0.18 -3.85
N SER A 3 2.67 0.63 -2.81
CA SER A 3 2.87 0.21 -1.43
C SER A 3 1.82 -0.81 -1.01
N VAL A 4 2.25 -1.85 -0.29
CA VAL A 4 1.36 -2.80 0.37
C VAL A 4 0.64 -2.07 1.50
N ALA A 5 -0.69 -2.21 1.54
CA ALA A 5 -1.59 -1.50 2.43
C ALA A 5 -1.98 -2.29 3.69
N ASP A 6 -1.62 -3.57 3.77
CA ASP A 6 -1.95 -4.46 4.89
C ASP A 6 -0.88 -5.54 5.10
N LEU A 7 -0.93 -6.20 6.25
CA LEU A 7 -0.20 -7.44 6.44
C LEU A 7 -0.66 -8.49 5.42
N PRO A 8 0.26 -9.29 4.84
CA PRO A 8 -0.10 -10.35 3.91
C PRO A 8 -0.92 -11.42 4.61
N GLU A 9 -1.97 -11.88 3.95
CA GLU A 9 -2.86 -12.96 4.42
C GLU A 9 -2.69 -14.18 3.52
N GLN A 10 -3.04 -15.36 4.02
CA GLN A 10 -3.16 -16.55 3.16
C GLN A 10 -4.61 -16.71 2.72
N GLY A 11 -4.79 -17.00 1.43
CA GLY A 11 -6.08 -17.38 0.90
C GLY A 11 -6.44 -18.85 1.15
N PRO A 12 -7.65 -19.27 0.79
CA PRO A 12 -8.17 -20.62 1.01
C PRO A 12 -7.31 -21.73 0.41
N ALA A 13 -6.56 -21.45 -0.67
CA ALA A 13 -5.67 -22.42 -1.31
C ALA A 13 -4.19 -22.20 -0.92
N GLY A 14 -3.92 -21.41 0.12
CA GLY A 14 -2.56 -21.06 0.56
C GLY A 14 -1.91 -19.98 -0.30
N GLU A 15 -2.66 -19.34 -1.22
CA GLU A 15 -2.12 -18.28 -2.06
C GLU A 15 -1.90 -16.99 -1.25
N PRO A 16 -0.81 -16.24 -1.49
CA PRO A 16 -0.59 -14.97 -0.80
C PRO A 16 -1.63 -13.94 -1.26
N ARG A 17 -2.32 -13.33 -0.29
CA ARG A 17 -3.24 -12.23 -0.49
C ARG A 17 -2.62 -10.94 0.01
N ILE A 18 -2.38 -10.03 -0.92
CA ILE A 18 -1.90 -8.68 -0.64
C ILE A 18 -3.00 -7.67 -0.89
N LYS A 19 -2.98 -6.56 -0.15
CA LYS A 19 -3.90 -5.43 -0.34
C LYS A 19 -3.05 -4.22 -0.71
N ILE A 20 -3.50 -3.46 -1.70
CA ILE A 20 -2.85 -2.21 -2.14
C ILE A 20 -3.89 -1.08 -2.17
N CYS A 21 -3.44 0.16 -1.99
CA CYS A 21 -4.30 1.35 -2.15
C CYS A 21 -3.90 2.07 -3.44
N VAL A 22 -4.82 2.16 -4.38
CA VAL A 22 -4.58 2.76 -5.70
C VAL A 22 -5.57 3.89 -5.91
N ARG A 23 -5.06 5.06 -6.34
CA ARG A 23 -5.87 6.17 -6.81
C ARG A 23 -5.84 6.17 -8.33
N ARG A 24 -7.00 6.38 -8.97
CA ARG A 24 -7.05 6.66 -10.41
C ARG A 24 -6.37 7.99 -10.69
N CYS A 25 -5.29 7.94 -11.47
CA CYS A 25 -4.59 9.12 -11.93
C CYS A 25 -5.14 9.54 -13.30
N SER A 26 -5.32 10.84 -13.46
CA SER A 26 -5.54 11.51 -14.75
C SER A 26 -4.85 12.86 -14.72
N TYR A 27 -4.48 13.36 -15.87
CA TYR A 27 -3.92 14.70 -16.04
C TYR A 27 -4.49 15.35 -17.29
N ILE A 28 -4.39 16.67 -17.39
CA ILE A 28 -4.74 17.44 -18.58
C ILE A 28 -3.43 17.96 -19.14
N ASP A 29 -3.20 17.75 -20.43
CA ASP A 29 -2.07 18.37 -21.12
C ASP A 29 -2.31 19.88 -21.22
N GLU A 30 -1.41 20.68 -20.66
CA GLU A 30 -1.60 22.14 -20.56
C GLU A 30 -1.54 22.83 -21.93
N TYR A 31 -0.97 22.19 -22.96
CA TYR A 31 -0.82 22.77 -24.29
C TYR A 31 -1.98 22.41 -25.22
N SER A 32 -2.36 21.15 -25.28
CA SER A 32 -3.46 20.67 -26.12
C SER A 32 -4.83 20.75 -25.44
N GLY A 33 -4.86 20.81 -24.10
CA GLY A 33 -6.09 20.74 -23.31
C GLY A 33 -6.69 19.32 -23.23
N GLU A 34 -6.01 18.31 -23.77
CA GLU A 34 -6.53 16.93 -23.79
C GLU A 34 -6.35 16.24 -22.43
N GLY A 35 -7.35 15.43 -22.07
CA GLY A 35 -7.33 14.64 -20.84
C GLY A 35 -6.70 13.26 -21.07
N TYR A 36 -5.73 12.90 -20.24
CA TYR A 36 -5.03 11.63 -20.28
C TYR A 36 -5.24 10.84 -18.99
N GLN A 37 -5.41 9.52 -19.14
CA GLN A 37 -5.56 8.59 -18.02
C GLN A 37 -4.24 7.87 -17.73
N GLY A 38 -3.92 7.73 -16.44
CA GLY A 38 -2.79 6.91 -16.01
C GLY A 38 -3.04 5.44 -16.32
N ILE A 39 -2.16 4.84 -17.13
CA ILE A 39 -2.32 3.48 -17.65
C ILE A 39 -2.47 2.46 -16.52
N ALA A 40 -1.49 2.38 -15.63
CA ALA A 40 -1.46 1.35 -14.59
C ALA A 40 -2.54 1.56 -13.51
N SER A 41 -2.80 2.80 -13.10
CA SER A 41 -3.78 3.08 -12.04
C SER A 41 -5.20 2.80 -12.50
N ASN A 42 -5.55 3.14 -13.74
CA ASN A 42 -6.89 2.88 -14.26
C ASN A 42 -7.06 1.39 -14.53
N TYR A 43 -6.07 0.73 -15.14
CA TYR A 43 -6.05 -0.73 -15.28
C TYR A 43 -6.35 -1.44 -13.95
N LEU A 44 -5.59 -1.12 -12.88
CA LEU A 44 -5.80 -1.74 -11.57
C LEU A 44 -7.17 -1.44 -10.97
N CYS A 45 -7.69 -0.23 -11.14
CA CYS A 45 -9.00 0.14 -10.62
C CYS A 45 -10.18 -0.43 -11.45
N ASP A 46 -9.93 -0.87 -12.68
CA ASP A 46 -10.93 -1.49 -13.57
C ASP A 46 -10.96 -3.02 -13.45
N LEU A 47 -9.94 -3.64 -12.84
CA LEU A 47 -9.90 -5.07 -12.59
C LEU A 47 -11.09 -5.52 -11.73
N ARG A 48 -11.65 -6.67 -12.10
CA ARG A 48 -12.72 -7.35 -11.38
C ARG A 48 -12.18 -8.56 -10.64
N ALA A 49 -12.95 -9.03 -9.66
CA ALA A 49 -12.62 -10.26 -8.94
C ALA A 49 -12.49 -11.44 -9.92
N GLY A 50 -11.37 -12.16 -9.85
CA GLY A 50 -11.06 -13.28 -10.75
C GLY A 50 -10.17 -12.91 -11.94
N ASP A 51 -9.97 -11.62 -12.22
CA ASP A 51 -9.05 -11.20 -13.26
C ASP A 51 -7.60 -11.57 -12.92
N ARG A 52 -6.84 -11.93 -13.96
CA ARG A 52 -5.43 -12.25 -13.82
C ARG A 52 -4.61 -10.97 -13.91
N LEU A 53 -3.66 -10.82 -12.99
CA LEU A 53 -2.68 -9.74 -13.02
C LEU A 53 -1.28 -10.29 -12.72
N THR A 54 -0.27 -9.69 -13.33
CA THR A 54 1.13 -10.03 -13.08
C THR A 54 1.67 -9.15 -11.96
N ILE A 55 2.28 -9.77 -10.95
CA ILE A 55 2.88 -9.07 -9.80
C ILE A 55 4.39 -9.34 -9.81
N THR A 56 5.18 -8.33 -9.47
CA THR A 56 6.62 -8.46 -9.23
C THR A 56 6.94 -7.87 -7.86
N GLY A 57 7.77 -8.57 -7.09
CA GLY A 57 8.15 -8.21 -5.72
C GLY A 57 8.29 -9.44 -4.81
N PRO A 58 8.35 -9.26 -3.47
CA PRO A 58 8.28 -7.98 -2.75
C PRO A 58 9.56 -7.14 -2.91
N PHE A 59 9.43 -5.81 -2.77
CA PHE A 59 10.54 -4.85 -2.84
C PHE A 59 10.71 -4.13 -1.50
N GLY A 60 11.62 -4.60 -0.66
CA GLY A 60 11.97 -3.97 0.61
C GLY A 60 10.80 -3.74 1.58
N LEU A 61 11.11 -3.27 2.78
CA LEU A 61 10.10 -2.70 3.68
C LEU A 61 10.11 -1.19 3.52
N ALA A 62 8.94 -0.56 3.68
CA ALA A 62 8.84 0.89 3.63
C ALA A 62 9.45 1.55 4.88
N PHE A 63 9.41 0.86 6.01
CA PHE A 63 9.85 1.35 7.32
C PHE A 63 10.45 0.21 8.14
N ASP A 64 11.44 0.53 8.95
CA ASP A 64 11.96 -0.34 9.99
C ASP A 64 11.27 -0.05 11.32
N VAL A 65 11.16 -1.09 12.15
CA VAL A 65 10.61 -0.91 13.49
C VAL A 65 11.67 -0.27 14.39
N PRO A 66 11.37 0.85 15.09
CA PRO A 66 12.30 1.47 16.02
C PRO A 66 12.74 0.51 17.13
N GLU A 67 14.00 0.67 17.58
CA GLU A 67 14.53 -0.08 18.72
C GLU A 67 13.82 0.31 20.02
N GLU A 68 13.56 1.61 20.21
CA GLU A 68 12.79 2.18 21.33
C GLU A 68 11.30 1.84 21.18
N ARG A 69 10.85 0.87 21.99
CA ARG A 69 9.48 0.34 21.89
C ARG A 69 8.40 1.25 22.48
N ASP A 70 8.80 2.29 23.20
CA ASP A 70 7.94 3.30 23.82
C ASP A 70 7.95 4.65 23.08
N ALA A 71 8.68 4.75 21.96
CA ALA A 71 8.73 5.94 21.13
C ALA A 71 7.36 6.27 20.52
N ASN A 72 6.96 7.55 20.57
CA ASN A 72 5.77 8.03 19.86
C ASN A 72 6.05 8.17 18.37
N LEU A 73 5.08 7.79 17.52
CA LEU A 73 5.25 7.82 16.07
C LEU A 73 4.41 8.91 15.43
N ILE A 74 5.07 9.81 14.70
CA ILE A 74 4.41 10.78 13.83
C ILE A 74 4.54 10.31 12.39
N LEU A 75 3.43 9.83 11.83
CA LEU A 75 3.34 9.34 10.45
C LEU A 75 2.57 10.35 9.60
N ILE A 76 3.25 11.03 8.67
CA ILE A 76 2.64 12.06 7.81
C ILE A 76 2.36 11.48 6.43
N GLY A 77 1.08 11.34 6.08
CA GLY A 77 0.64 10.82 4.79
C GLY A 77 -0.39 11.70 4.12
N SER A 78 -0.37 11.74 2.79
CA SER A 78 -1.40 12.37 1.96
C SER A 78 -1.91 11.39 0.92
N GLY A 79 -3.24 11.33 0.74
CA GLY A 79 -3.90 10.43 -0.21
C GLY A 79 -3.50 8.96 -0.01
N THR A 80 -3.00 8.32 -1.07
CA THR A 80 -2.56 6.92 -1.05
C THR A 80 -1.29 6.68 -0.23
N GLY A 81 -0.62 7.74 0.24
CA GLY A 81 0.51 7.66 1.18
C GLY A 81 0.17 7.02 2.53
N ILE A 82 -1.12 6.83 2.84
CA ILE A 82 -1.57 6.10 4.03
C ILE A 82 -1.29 4.59 3.96
N ALA A 83 -1.14 4.01 2.76
CA ALA A 83 -1.02 2.57 2.57
C ALA A 83 0.10 1.91 3.40
N PRO A 84 1.37 2.35 3.29
CA PRO A 84 2.44 1.70 4.04
C PRO A 84 2.32 1.95 5.55
N PHE A 85 1.75 3.10 5.97
CA PHE A 85 1.49 3.38 7.40
C PHE A 85 0.45 2.44 7.98
N ARG A 86 -0.63 2.14 7.24
CA ARG A 86 -1.64 1.18 7.69
C ARG A 86 -1.04 -0.20 7.93
N ALA A 87 -0.22 -0.69 7.00
CA ALA A 87 0.48 -1.96 7.15
C ALA A 87 1.45 -1.94 8.34
N PHE A 88 2.22 -0.85 8.48
CA PHE A 88 3.23 -0.69 9.51
C PHE A 88 2.62 -0.60 10.92
N VAL A 89 1.62 0.25 11.12
CA VAL A 89 0.91 0.36 12.40
C VAL A 89 0.29 -0.97 12.81
N LYS A 90 -0.33 -1.70 11.86
CA LYS A 90 -0.88 -3.03 12.13
C LYS A 90 0.23 -4.01 12.53
N HIS A 91 1.38 -3.97 11.86
CA HIS A 91 2.54 -4.78 12.23
C HIS A 91 3.03 -4.48 13.66
N LEU A 92 3.16 -3.21 14.02
CA LEU A 92 3.59 -2.80 15.37
C LEU A 92 2.65 -3.37 16.44
N TYR A 93 1.34 -3.15 16.32
CA TYR A 93 0.42 -3.57 17.37
C TYR A 93 0.07 -5.07 17.36
N GLN A 94 0.30 -5.80 16.27
CA GLN A 94 -0.04 -7.23 16.17
C GLN A 94 1.15 -8.17 16.28
N ASN A 95 2.34 -7.72 15.85
CA ASN A 95 3.51 -8.57 15.73
C ASN A 95 4.69 -8.10 16.59
N VAL A 96 4.61 -6.91 17.19
CA VAL A 96 5.61 -6.41 18.15
C VAL A 96 4.99 -6.39 19.55
N PRO A 97 5.11 -7.48 20.33
CA PRO A 97 4.36 -7.69 21.57
C PRO A 97 4.63 -6.66 22.67
N ASP A 98 5.78 -5.97 22.64
CA ASP A 98 6.20 -4.98 23.64
C ASP A 98 6.08 -3.53 23.16
N TRP A 99 5.40 -3.28 22.03
CA TRP A 99 5.19 -1.92 21.54
C TRP A 99 4.27 -1.12 22.48
N LYS A 100 4.79 -0.05 23.07
CA LYS A 100 4.13 0.86 24.03
C LYS A 100 3.95 2.28 23.49
N GLY A 101 4.60 2.60 22.36
CA GLY A 101 4.50 3.88 21.67
C GLY A 101 3.06 4.21 21.27
N ARG A 102 2.71 5.50 21.31
CA ARG A 102 1.39 6.02 20.95
C ARG A 102 1.43 6.84 19.67
#